data_AF-A0A316E144-F1
#
_entry.id   AF-A0A316E144-F1
#
_cell.length_a   1.000
_cell.length_b   1.000
_cell.length_c   1.000
_cell.angle_alpha   90.00
_cell.angle_beta   90.00
_cell.angle_gamma   90.00
#
_symmetry.space_group_name_H-M   'P 1'
#
loop_
_entity.id
_entity.type
_entity.pdbx_description
1 polymer ?
#
loop_
_entity_poly.entity_id
_entity_poly.type
_entity_poly.pdbx_seq_one_letter_code
_entity_poly.pdbx_strand_id
1 'polypeptide(L)'
;MEDAQPPVKDLRNLFEEAKARSEFDFVLNLINYRGISSSNLNSNLHEWFDAIEFYKRLYNELEGKEKTRMGLQIYSTFFENSDFYNIIGNLCRIKLGYKGSSYLFWKTKKYERLLGIGEKQDFLMELLADSEKQHLIDFYEQNHFKEIRNSFFHSAYSIDEDRYVMHDSDPIDLNGVLNHSFDLDEFFYPKLNNVIDLFDIFKKLYFQYFNSYKKDVVVMGMFPNPCEVTILGSEEGLKGFRIKNAVNFFGKWHDSGIWFDEENGFWAGHNINMNLARIEDIEIDEQLRRYESKANITKNDIEFFNLVDKVKERNNPQEIRRATLLLLKFGDVRKDKMDAEENEYKKRSFPKIILPYYRKAIEIGAHIFKDLEQFKKTVAELEKQL
;
A
#
# COMPACT_ATOMS: atom_id res chain seq x y z
N MET A 1 -6.67 29.87 -4.65
CA MET A 1 -6.37 28.51 -4.15
C MET A 1 -6.81 28.49 -2.72
N GLU A 2 -7.99 27.95 -2.43
CA GLU A 2 -8.35 27.60 -1.05
C GLU A 2 -7.28 26.66 -0.50
N ASP A 3 -6.89 26.86 0.77
CA ASP A 3 -5.93 26.00 1.45
C ASP A 3 -6.51 24.59 1.51
N ALA A 4 -6.09 23.75 0.57
CA ALA A 4 -6.46 22.35 0.54
C ALA A 4 -6.03 21.70 1.87
N GLN A 5 -6.92 20.89 2.46
CA GLN A 5 -6.62 20.18 3.70
C GLN A 5 -5.26 19.44 3.58
N PRO A 6 -4.47 19.34 4.67
CA PRO A 6 -3.12 18.78 4.60
C PRO A 6 -3.00 17.39 3.91
N PRO A 7 -3.92 16.42 4.12
CA PRO A 7 -3.88 15.14 3.41
C PRO A 7 -4.07 15.26 1.89
N VAL A 8 -4.88 16.22 1.45
CA VAL A 8 -5.11 16.53 0.03
C VAL A 8 -3.82 17.04 -0.62
N LYS A 9 -3.07 17.88 0.10
CA LYS A 9 -1.77 18.38 -0.36
C LYS A 9 -0.76 17.24 -0.48
N ASP A 10 -0.67 16.38 0.53
CA ASP A 10 0.23 15.22 0.51
C ASP A 10 -0.08 14.30 -0.68
N LEU A 11 -1.36 14.04 -0.96
CA LEU A 11 -1.79 13.23 -2.10
C LEU A 11 -1.41 13.86 -3.44
N ARG A 12 -1.66 15.17 -3.63
CA ARG A 12 -1.26 15.89 -4.85
C ARG A 12 0.24 15.80 -5.09
N ASN A 13 1.01 16.12 -4.06
CA ASN A 13 2.47 16.07 -4.10
C ASN A 13 2.97 14.66 -4.42
N LEU A 14 2.30 13.61 -3.89
CA LEU A 14 2.68 12.23 -4.18
C LEU A 14 2.55 11.87 -5.67
N PHE A 15 1.48 12.31 -6.34
CA PHE A 15 1.34 12.14 -7.79
C PHE A 15 2.42 12.92 -8.57
N GLU A 16 2.66 14.18 -8.20
CA GLU A 16 3.64 15.05 -8.86
C GLU A 16 5.07 14.50 -8.72
N GLU A 17 5.46 14.14 -7.50
CA GLU A 17 6.78 13.60 -7.18
C GLU A 17 7.03 12.24 -7.86
N ALA A 18 6.02 11.35 -7.87
CA ALA A 18 6.14 10.06 -8.55
C ALA A 18 6.32 10.23 -10.07
N LYS A 19 5.50 11.08 -10.70
CA LYS A 19 5.63 11.40 -12.13
C LYS A 19 6.99 12.01 -12.44
N ALA A 20 7.46 12.97 -11.63
CA ALA A 20 8.75 13.62 -11.81
C ALA A 20 9.93 12.64 -11.65
N ARG A 21 9.77 11.62 -10.80
CA ARG A 21 10.82 10.62 -10.55
C ARG A 21 10.94 9.59 -11.67
N SER A 22 9.83 9.06 -12.15
CA SER A 22 9.79 8.15 -13.31
C SER A 22 8.42 8.24 -13.98
N GLU A 23 8.34 9.00 -15.07
CA GLU A 23 7.08 9.15 -15.80
C GLU A 23 6.61 7.82 -16.42
N PHE A 24 7.55 6.96 -16.81
CA PHE A 24 7.21 5.63 -17.32
C PHE A 24 6.58 4.74 -16.24
N ASP A 25 7.20 4.59 -15.07
CA ASP A 25 6.63 3.78 -13.99
C ASP A 25 5.33 4.39 -13.44
N PHE A 26 5.21 5.71 -13.45
CA PHE A 26 3.98 6.42 -13.13
C PHE A 26 2.84 6.05 -14.10
N VAL A 27 3.12 6.04 -15.41
CA VAL A 27 2.15 5.59 -16.43
C VAL A 27 1.78 4.12 -16.25
N LEU A 28 2.75 3.24 -15.98
CA LEU A 28 2.47 1.84 -15.69
C LEU A 28 1.51 1.68 -14.50
N ASN A 29 1.70 2.50 -13.46
CA ASN A 29 0.82 2.52 -12.29
C ASN A 29 -0.60 3.02 -12.62
N LEU A 30 -0.75 4.02 -13.49
CA LEU A 30 -2.07 4.50 -13.93
C LEU A 30 -2.80 3.46 -14.79
N ILE A 31 -2.09 2.74 -15.68
CA ILE A 31 -2.69 1.67 -16.50
C ILE A 31 -3.09 0.49 -15.61
N ASN A 32 -2.28 0.19 -14.57
CA ASN A 32 -2.49 -0.93 -13.64
C ASN A 32 -2.80 -2.25 -14.38
N TYR A 33 -2.04 -2.53 -15.45
CA TYR A 33 -2.30 -3.67 -16.33
C TYR A 33 -2.12 -5.00 -15.60
N ARG A 34 -3.16 -5.85 -15.63
CA ARG A 34 -3.16 -7.20 -15.03
C ARG A 34 -3.34 -8.33 -16.03
N GLY A 35 -3.66 -8.01 -17.28
CA GLY A 35 -3.90 -8.98 -18.34
C GLY A 35 -4.75 -8.40 -19.47
N ILE A 36 -5.05 -9.24 -20.46
CA ILE A 36 -5.95 -8.88 -21.55
C ILE A 36 -7.37 -8.88 -20.98
N SER A 37 -7.95 -7.70 -20.79
CA SER A 37 -9.37 -7.55 -20.53
C SER A 37 -9.86 -6.16 -20.91
N SER A 38 -11.17 -6.00 -20.99
CA SER A 38 -11.78 -4.70 -21.25
C SER A 38 -11.31 -3.67 -20.22
N SER A 39 -11.24 -2.40 -20.63
CA SER A 39 -10.79 -1.31 -19.75
C SER A 39 -11.50 -1.30 -18.40
N ASN A 40 -12.78 -1.65 -18.40
CA ASN A 40 -13.64 -1.63 -17.22
C ASN A 40 -13.51 -2.89 -16.34
N LEU A 41 -12.86 -3.96 -16.82
CA LEU A 41 -12.72 -5.23 -16.08
C LEU A 41 -11.29 -5.53 -15.63
N ASN A 42 -10.30 -4.75 -16.11
CA ASN A 42 -8.89 -4.93 -15.73
C ASN A 42 -8.59 -4.49 -14.30
N SER A 43 -9.42 -3.60 -13.75
CA SER A 43 -9.32 -3.04 -12.42
C SER A 43 -10.73 -2.76 -11.89
N ASN A 44 -10.94 -2.93 -10.58
CA ASN A 44 -12.21 -2.55 -9.96
C ASN A 44 -12.27 -1.06 -9.60
N LEU A 45 -11.27 -0.27 -10.00
CA LEU A 45 -11.15 1.14 -9.65
C LEU A 45 -12.26 2.00 -10.28
N HIS A 46 -12.59 1.76 -11.55
CA HIS A 46 -13.66 2.50 -12.24
C HIS A 46 -15.03 2.17 -11.63
N GLU A 47 -15.31 0.89 -11.39
CA GLU A 47 -16.51 0.45 -10.66
C GLU A 47 -16.58 1.08 -9.27
N TRP A 48 -15.44 1.16 -8.56
CA TRP A 48 -15.37 1.78 -7.25
C TRP A 48 -15.64 3.29 -7.30
N PHE A 49 -15.13 3.99 -8.32
CA PHE A 49 -15.46 5.39 -8.55
C PHE A 49 -16.95 5.61 -8.80
N ASP A 50 -17.58 4.75 -9.61
CA ASP A 50 -18.99 4.88 -9.95
C ASP A 50 -19.90 4.50 -8.77
N ALA A 51 -19.55 3.42 -8.04
CA ALA A 51 -20.28 2.97 -6.87
C ALA A 51 -20.28 4.03 -5.75
N ILE A 52 -19.13 4.63 -5.43
CA ILE A 52 -19.08 5.66 -4.39
C ILE A 52 -19.86 6.91 -4.80
N GLU A 53 -19.84 7.35 -6.06
CA GLU A 53 -20.69 8.48 -6.49
C GLU A 53 -22.18 8.15 -6.39
N PHE A 54 -22.55 6.93 -6.79
CA PHE A 54 -23.92 6.46 -6.64
C PHE A 54 -24.36 6.48 -5.16
N TYR A 55 -23.52 5.98 -4.25
CA TYR A 55 -23.80 6.00 -2.82
C TYR A 55 -23.81 7.42 -2.24
N LYS A 56 -22.92 8.32 -2.69
CA LYS A 56 -22.91 9.74 -2.29
C LYS A 56 -24.22 10.42 -2.67
N ARG A 57 -24.74 10.17 -3.87
CA ARG A 57 -26.06 10.70 -4.28
C ARG A 57 -27.15 10.26 -3.32
N LEU A 58 -27.24 8.95 -3.03
CA LEU A 58 -28.23 8.42 -2.08
C LEU A 58 -28.03 8.98 -0.67
N TYR A 59 -26.79 9.08 -0.20
CA TYR A 59 -26.46 9.67 1.10
C TYR A 59 -26.97 11.12 1.24
N ASN A 60 -26.94 11.90 0.17
CA ASN A 60 -27.43 13.28 0.17
C ASN A 60 -28.96 13.40 0.02
N GLU A 61 -29.62 12.39 -0.55
CA GLU A 61 -31.07 12.37 -0.78
C GLU A 61 -31.86 11.76 0.39
N LEU A 62 -31.24 10.85 1.14
CA LEU A 62 -31.87 10.11 2.23
C LEU A 62 -31.73 10.83 3.57
N GLU A 63 -32.56 10.44 4.55
CA GLU A 63 -32.54 10.98 5.91
C GLU A 63 -32.47 9.88 6.98
N GLY A 64 -32.17 10.27 8.23
CA GLY A 64 -32.16 9.39 9.40
C GLY A 64 -31.34 8.10 9.23
N LYS A 65 -31.97 6.95 9.49
CA LYS A 65 -31.30 5.64 9.46
C LYS A 65 -30.84 5.25 8.05
N GLU A 66 -31.56 5.68 7.01
CA GLU A 66 -31.22 5.35 5.62
C GLU A 66 -29.98 6.12 5.17
N LYS A 67 -29.91 7.43 5.48
CA LYS A 67 -28.70 8.25 5.30
C LYS A 67 -27.50 7.61 5.99
N THR A 68 -27.65 7.24 7.25
CA THR A 68 -26.57 6.62 8.04
C THR A 68 -26.07 5.34 7.40
N ARG A 69 -26.98 4.46 6.93
CA ARG A 69 -26.59 3.23 6.22
C ARG A 69 -25.83 3.51 4.93
N MET A 70 -26.23 4.50 4.15
CA MET A 70 -25.48 4.89 2.95
C MET A 70 -24.12 5.49 3.31
N GLY A 71 -24.03 6.27 4.39
CA GLY A 71 -22.76 6.76 4.91
C GLY A 71 -21.81 5.61 5.29
N LEU A 72 -22.32 4.61 6.00
CA LEU A 72 -21.57 3.40 6.37
C LEU A 72 -21.14 2.59 5.14
N GLN A 73 -22.00 2.54 4.10
CA GLN A 73 -21.68 1.92 2.83
C GLN A 73 -20.52 2.64 2.13
N ILE A 74 -20.56 3.97 2.01
CA ILE A 74 -19.46 4.77 1.43
C ILE A 74 -18.16 4.54 2.21
N TYR A 75 -18.22 4.71 3.53
CA TYR A 75 -17.08 4.53 4.42
C TYR A 75 -16.44 3.15 4.24
N SER A 76 -17.27 2.10 4.27
CA SER A 76 -16.79 0.72 4.17
C SER A 76 -16.27 0.42 2.76
N THR A 77 -16.97 0.83 1.71
CA THR A 77 -16.53 0.65 0.32
C THR A 77 -15.21 1.37 0.03
N PHE A 78 -14.96 2.54 0.63
CA PHE A 78 -13.70 3.25 0.48
C PHE A 78 -12.51 2.43 1.00
N PHE A 79 -12.59 1.97 2.25
CA PHE A 79 -11.48 1.23 2.89
C PHE A 79 -11.29 -0.18 2.32
N GLU A 80 -12.25 -0.74 1.58
CA GLU A 80 -12.16 -2.07 0.97
C GLU A 80 -11.40 -2.12 -0.37
N ASN A 81 -11.13 -0.97 -0.99
CA ASN A 81 -10.60 -0.97 -2.35
C ASN A 81 -9.09 -1.25 -2.43
N SER A 82 -8.74 -2.44 -2.92
CA SER A 82 -7.33 -2.86 -3.07
C SER A 82 -6.57 -2.10 -4.14
N ASP A 83 -7.25 -1.63 -5.19
CA ASP A 83 -6.62 -0.91 -6.30
C ASP A 83 -6.18 0.49 -5.86
N PHE A 84 -6.95 1.15 -5.01
CA PHE A 84 -6.58 2.39 -4.33
C PHE A 84 -5.29 2.21 -3.52
N TYR A 85 -5.20 1.21 -2.63
CA TYR A 85 -3.97 0.97 -1.87
C TYR A 85 -2.78 0.64 -2.77
N ASN A 86 -3.00 -0.15 -3.84
CA ASN A 86 -1.94 -0.48 -4.79
C ASN A 86 -1.41 0.78 -5.49
N ILE A 87 -2.30 1.65 -5.96
CA ILE A 87 -1.92 2.89 -6.64
C ILE A 87 -1.14 3.78 -5.68
N ILE A 88 -1.64 4.05 -4.47
CA ILE A 88 -0.95 4.92 -3.50
C ILE A 88 0.40 4.33 -3.10
N GLY A 89 0.45 3.03 -2.80
CA GLY A 89 1.69 2.35 -2.44
C GLY A 89 2.72 2.34 -3.57
N ASN A 90 2.28 2.19 -4.82
CA ASN A 90 3.17 2.29 -5.98
C ASN A 90 3.65 3.72 -6.22
N LEU A 91 2.82 4.75 -6.02
CA LEU A 91 3.30 6.12 -6.08
C LEU A 91 4.39 6.39 -5.04
N CYS A 92 4.25 5.83 -3.83
CA CYS A 92 5.30 5.88 -2.80
C CYS A 92 6.59 5.19 -3.28
N ARG A 93 6.50 3.98 -3.83
CA ARG A 93 7.66 3.25 -4.38
C ARG A 93 8.36 4.04 -5.48
N ILE A 94 7.59 4.57 -6.43
CA ILE A 94 8.10 5.35 -7.55
C ILE A 94 8.80 6.60 -7.04
N LYS A 95 8.20 7.35 -6.11
CA LYS A 95 8.83 8.50 -5.45
C LYS A 95 10.20 8.13 -4.86
N LEU A 96 10.28 6.99 -4.17
CA LEU A 96 11.51 6.49 -3.56
C LEU A 96 12.53 5.96 -4.59
N GLY A 97 12.16 5.88 -5.87
CA GLY A 97 12.99 5.41 -6.97
C GLY A 97 12.98 3.91 -7.20
N TYR A 98 12.00 3.20 -6.65
CA TYR A 98 11.74 1.79 -6.91
C TYR A 98 10.67 1.63 -8.00
N LYS A 99 10.60 0.45 -8.63
CA LYS A 99 9.53 0.16 -9.57
C LYS A 99 8.19 -0.01 -8.85
N GLY A 100 7.11 0.35 -9.53
CA GLY A 100 5.76 -0.05 -9.11
C GLY A 100 5.63 -1.59 -9.14
N SER A 101 4.82 -2.15 -8.24
CA SER A 101 4.50 -3.58 -8.22
C SER A 101 3.00 -3.77 -8.44
N SER A 102 2.64 -4.58 -9.43
CA SER A 102 1.26 -5.09 -9.58
C SER A 102 0.86 -6.06 -8.46
N TYR A 103 1.83 -6.45 -7.64
CA TYR A 103 1.73 -7.43 -6.56
C TYR A 103 2.19 -6.87 -5.22
N LEU A 104 2.05 -5.55 -5.00
CA LEU A 104 2.56 -4.88 -3.78
C LEU A 104 2.15 -5.59 -2.47
N PHE A 105 0.94 -6.16 -2.45
CA PHE A 105 0.39 -6.90 -1.32
C PHE A 105 0.35 -8.42 -1.55
N TRP A 106 1.32 -8.99 -2.27
CA TRP A 106 1.39 -10.43 -2.56
C TRP A 106 1.66 -11.27 -1.31
N LYS A 107 1.09 -12.48 -1.35
CA LYS A 107 1.13 -13.53 -0.33
C LYS A 107 2.49 -14.24 -0.29
N THR A 108 2.86 -14.76 0.88
CA THR A 108 3.75 -15.93 1.03
C THR A 108 2.91 -17.21 1.06
N LYS A 109 3.54 -18.39 0.98
CA LYS A 109 2.82 -19.67 1.18
C LYS A 109 2.22 -19.80 2.58
N LYS A 110 2.80 -19.13 3.58
CA LYS A 110 2.32 -19.07 4.97
C LYS A 110 0.99 -18.32 5.15
N TYR A 111 0.67 -17.35 4.30
CA TYR A 111 -0.63 -16.68 4.32
C TYR A 111 -1.60 -17.41 3.37
N GLU A 112 -2.32 -18.42 3.89
CA GLU A 112 -3.34 -19.15 3.13
C GLU A 112 -4.46 -18.21 2.62
N ARG A 113 -4.68 -17.05 3.27
CA ARG A 113 -5.67 -16.03 2.89
C ARG A 113 -5.06 -14.81 2.18
N LEU A 114 -5.86 -14.11 1.38
CA LEU A 114 -5.52 -12.76 0.90
C LEU A 114 -5.26 -11.85 2.10
N LEU A 115 -4.26 -10.96 2.00
CA LEU A 115 -4.05 -9.94 3.03
C LEU A 115 -5.35 -9.14 3.20
N GLY A 116 -5.82 -9.09 4.44
CA GLY A 116 -6.94 -8.26 4.84
C GLY A 116 -6.59 -6.79 4.70
N ILE A 117 -7.60 -5.93 4.78
CA ILE A 117 -7.40 -4.49 4.62
C ILE A 117 -6.54 -3.90 5.72
N GLY A 118 -6.69 -4.35 6.96
CA GLY A 118 -5.81 -3.94 8.06
C GLY A 118 -4.33 -4.18 7.71
N GLU A 119 -4.00 -5.38 7.20
CA GLU A 119 -2.64 -5.72 6.80
C GLU A 119 -2.15 -4.85 5.62
N LYS A 120 -3.01 -4.56 4.64
CA LYS A 120 -2.66 -3.67 3.51
C LYS A 120 -2.42 -2.23 3.95
N GLN A 121 -3.25 -1.73 4.86
CA GLN A 121 -3.09 -0.41 5.45
C GLN A 121 -1.79 -0.32 6.24
N ASP A 122 -1.51 -1.31 7.08
CA ASP A 122 -0.27 -1.40 7.85
C ASP A 122 0.98 -1.33 6.97
N PHE A 123 0.96 -2.02 5.83
CA PHE A 123 2.03 -1.97 4.84
C PHE A 123 2.14 -0.58 4.21
N LEU A 124 1.00 0.03 3.90
CA LEU A 124 0.95 1.37 3.33
C LEU A 124 1.48 2.43 4.31
N MET A 125 1.22 2.32 5.62
CA MET A 125 1.68 3.28 6.61
C MET A 125 3.21 3.42 6.62
N GLU A 126 3.94 2.32 6.51
CA GLU A 126 5.41 2.35 6.46
C GLU A 126 5.90 2.98 5.14
N LEU A 127 5.23 2.73 4.01
CA LEU A 127 5.57 3.35 2.71
C LEU A 127 5.29 4.86 2.68
N LEU A 128 4.19 5.29 3.29
CA LEU A 128 3.85 6.71 3.43
C LEU A 128 4.85 7.41 4.34
N ALA A 129 5.32 6.75 5.41
CA ALA A 129 6.33 7.29 6.30
C ALA A 129 7.68 7.47 5.57
N ASP A 130 8.09 6.46 4.81
CA ASP A 130 9.29 6.54 3.96
C ASP A 130 9.18 7.64 2.91
N SER A 131 7.97 7.89 2.44
CA SER A 131 7.64 8.93 1.47
C SER A 131 7.33 10.27 2.11
N GLU A 132 7.54 10.44 3.42
CA GLU A 132 7.31 11.70 4.15
C GLU A 132 5.89 12.26 3.97
N LYS A 133 4.88 11.39 3.89
CA LYS A 133 3.46 11.77 3.72
C LYS A 133 2.68 11.62 5.03
N GLN A 134 3.12 12.36 6.05
CA GLN A 134 2.58 12.24 7.41
C GLN A 134 1.09 12.57 7.49
N HIS A 135 0.59 13.54 6.72
CA HIS A 135 -0.83 13.90 6.79
C HIS A 135 -1.73 12.80 6.21
N LEU A 136 -1.24 12.02 5.23
CA LEU A 136 -1.96 10.83 4.78
C LEU A 136 -1.98 9.74 5.86
N ILE A 137 -0.89 9.57 6.61
CA ILE A 137 -0.88 8.65 7.75
C ILE A 137 -1.89 9.09 8.80
N ASP A 138 -1.88 10.38 9.16
CA ASP A 138 -2.81 10.96 10.14
C ASP A 138 -4.26 10.77 9.70
N PHE A 139 -4.55 10.90 8.40
CA PHE A 139 -5.87 10.60 7.85
C PHE A 139 -6.30 9.17 8.16
N TYR A 140 -5.45 8.16 7.91
CA TYR A 140 -5.80 6.78 8.19
C TYR A 140 -5.93 6.49 9.69
N GLU A 141 -5.01 7.01 10.52
CA GLU A 141 -5.04 6.84 11.98
C GLU A 141 -6.30 7.49 12.60
N GLN A 142 -6.76 8.61 12.06
CA GLN A 142 -7.91 9.35 12.60
C GLN A 142 -9.27 8.91 12.05
N ASN A 143 -9.31 8.31 10.86
CA ASN A 143 -10.58 8.04 10.17
C ASN A 143 -10.86 6.54 9.99
N HIS A 144 -9.88 5.64 10.05
CA HIS A 144 -10.13 4.21 9.90
C HIS A 144 -10.31 3.46 11.23
N PHE A 145 -11.54 3.08 11.48
CA PHE A 145 -11.99 2.18 12.55
C PHE A 145 -12.52 0.90 11.94
N LYS A 146 -11.80 -0.21 12.17
CA LYS A 146 -12.16 -1.55 11.68
C LYS A 146 -13.48 -2.03 12.28
N GLU A 147 -13.80 -1.59 13.49
CA GLU A 147 -14.97 -1.95 14.27
C GLU A 147 -16.25 -1.51 13.55
N ILE A 148 -16.31 -0.26 13.07
CA ILE A 148 -17.44 0.30 12.31
C ILE A 148 -17.71 -0.55 11.06
N ARG A 149 -16.65 -0.85 10.31
CA ARG A 149 -16.72 -1.67 9.10
C ARG A 149 -17.23 -3.07 9.42
N ASN A 150 -16.68 -3.70 10.45
CA ASN A 150 -17.01 -5.08 10.80
C ASN A 150 -18.45 -5.19 11.31
N SER A 151 -18.88 -4.31 12.22
CA SER A 151 -20.26 -4.29 12.72
C SER A 151 -21.24 -4.05 11.58
N PHE A 152 -20.93 -3.16 10.64
CA PHE A 152 -21.79 -2.89 9.49
C PHE A 152 -21.92 -4.10 8.56
N PHE A 153 -20.81 -4.68 8.07
CA PHE A 153 -20.86 -5.80 7.13
C PHE A 153 -21.41 -7.09 7.73
N HIS A 154 -21.23 -7.30 9.04
CA HIS A 154 -21.81 -8.45 9.74
C HIS A 154 -23.23 -8.19 10.23
N SER A 155 -23.83 -7.04 9.91
CA SER A 155 -25.16 -6.62 10.39
C SER A 155 -25.29 -6.65 11.91
N ALA A 156 -24.17 -6.47 12.61
CA ALA A 156 -24.05 -6.53 14.05
C ALA A 156 -24.12 -5.10 14.64
N TYR A 157 -25.20 -4.39 14.31
CA TYR A 157 -25.41 -3.01 14.77
C TYR A 157 -26.89 -2.63 14.89
N SER A 158 -27.14 -1.54 15.58
CA SER A 158 -28.42 -0.83 15.56
C SER A 158 -28.17 0.67 15.44
N ILE A 159 -29.11 1.36 14.82
CA ILE A 159 -29.12 2.83 14.78
C ILE A 159 -30.34 3.26 15.58
N ASP A 160 -30.12 4.06 16.60
CA ASP A 160 -31.16 4.65 17.45
C ASP A 160 -30.97 6.16 17.46
N GLU A 161 -31.93 6.88 16.87
CA GLU A 161 -31.85 8.32 16.61
C GLU A 161 -30.49 8.76 16.01
N ASP A 162 -29.67 9.44 16.80
CA ASP A 162 -28.34 9.99 16.49
C ASP A 162 -27.19 9.05 16.88
N ARG A 163 -27.48 7.84 17.36
CA ARG A 163 -26.48 6.92 17.91
C ARG A 163 -26.35 5.64 17.11
N TYR A 164 -25.11 5.25 16.85
CA TYR A 164 -24.75 3.93 16.35
C TYR A 164 -24.36 3.02 17.51
N VAL A 165 -24.98 1.86 17.61
CA VAL A 165 -24.72 0.86 18.64
C VAL A 165 -24.17 -0.40 17.98
N MET A 166 -22.98 -0.81 18.38
CA MET A 166 -22.34 -2.02 17.92
C MET A 166 -22.76 -3.20 18.80
N HIS A 167 -23.16 -4.30 18.15
CA HIS A 167 -23.44 -5.58 18.80
C HIS A 167 -22.36 -6.57 18.42
N ASP A 168 -21.97 -7.45 19.35
CA ASP A 168 -21.02 -8.56 19.10
C ASP A 168 -19.71 -8.16 18.38
N SER A 169 -19.25 -6.91 18.58
CA SER A 169 -17.99 -6.38 18.04
C SER A 169 -17.05 -5.95 19.15
N ASP A 170 -15.76 -5.86 18.82
CA ASP A 170 -14.80 -5.16 19.67
C ASP A 170 -15.25 -3.69 19.89
N PRO A 171 -15.04 -3.13 21.09
CA PRO A 171 -15.34 -1.73 21.36
C PRO A 171 -14.37 -0.80 20.64
N ILE A 172 -14.83 0.42 20.33
CA ILE A 172 -13.98 1.49 19.81
C ILE A 172 -13.38 2.26 20.98
N ASP A 173 -12.08 2.58 20.91
CA ASP A 173 -11.44 3.50 21.82
C ASP A 173 -11.76 4.96 21.43
N LEU A 174 -12.52 5.63 22.29
CA LEU A 174 -12.85 7.04 22.18
C LEU A 174 -12.16 7.78 23.34
N ASN A 175 -11.02 8.40 23.07
CA ASN A 175 -10.25 9.17 24.05
C ASN A 175 -9.85 8.39 25.31
N GLY A 176 -9.45 7.12 25.16
CA GLY A 176 -9.05 6.22 26.24
C GLY A 176 -10.23 5.48 26.90
N VAL A 177 -11.45 5.64 26.37
CA VAL A 177 -12.65 4.97 26.87
C VAL A 177 -13.16 4.02 25.80
N LEU A 178 -13.23 2.74 26.15
CA LEU A 178 -13.79 1.70 25.29
C LEU A 178 -15.32 1.82 25.26
N ASN A 179 -15.89 2.01 24.07
CA ASN A 179 -17.31 2.20 23.86
C ASN A 179 -17.86 1.23 22.80
N HIS A 180 -19.03 0.64 23.08
CA HIS A 180 -19.81 -0.14 22.10
C HIS A 180 -20.84 0.70 21.34
N SER A 181 -20.72 2.03 21.40
CA SER A 181 -21.59 2.93 20.67
C SER A 181 -20.94 4.29 20.51
N PHE A 182 -21.36 5.05 19.52
CA PHE A 182 -20.87 6.41 19.25
C PHE A 182 -21.97 7.27 18.64
N ASP A 183 -21.78 8.58 18.78
CA ASP A 183 -22.63 9.60 18.20
C ASP A 183 -22.37 9.74 16.69
N LEU A 184 -23.43 9.80 15.89
CA LEU A 184 -23.33 9.89 14.44
C LEU A 184 -22.84 11.26 13.98
N ASP A 185 -23.31 12.34 14.59
CA ASP A 185 -23.03 13.72 14.20
C ASP A 185 -21.66 14.18 14.69
N GLU A 186 -21.30 13.84 15.93
CA GLU A 186 -20.04 14.25 16.56
C GLU A 186 -18.86 13.37 16.14
N PHE A 187 -19.09 12.08 15.85
CA PHE A 187 -18.01 11.13 15.59
C PHE A 187 -18.01 10.56 14.17
N PHE A 188 -19.11 10.03 13.67
CA PHE A 188 -19.11 9.28 12.41
C PHE A 188 -19.11 10.17 11.16
N TYR A 189 -20.05 11.10 11.05
CA TYR A 189 -20.18 11.95 9.86
C TYR A 189 -18.96 12.83 9.59
N PRO A 190 -18.25 13.39 10.60
CA PRO A 190 -17.00 14.10 10.36
C PRO A 190 -15.95 13.22 9.67
N LYS A 191 -15.84 11.95 10.08
CA LYS A 191 -14.91 10.98 9.47
C LYS A 191 -15.34 10.59 8.07
N LEU A 192 -16.63 10.37 7.87
CA LEU A 192 -17.20 10.11 6.55
C LEU A 192 -16.92 11.26 5.58
N ASN A 193 -17.07 12.51 6.02
CA ASN A 193 -16.79 13.68 5.19
C ASN A 193 -15.32 13.74 4.78
N ASN A 194 -14.39 13.49 5.70
CA ASN A 194 -12.97 13.39 5.37
C ASN A 194 -12.70 12.29 4.33
N VAL A 195 -13.38 11.13 4.47
CA VAL A 195 -13.27 10.01 3.52
C VAL A 195 -13.78 10.42 2.13
N ILE A 196 -14.93 11.09 2.06
CA ILE A 196 -15.50 11.60 0.80
C ILE A 196 -14.55 12.62 0.16
N ASP A 197 -14.00 13.55 0.94
CA ASP A 197 -13.06 14.56 0.44
C ASP A 197 -11.80 13.92 -0.15
N LEU A 198 -11.21 12.94 0.54
CA LEU A 198 -10.04 12.24 0.04
C LEU A 198 -10.36 11.43 -1.22
N PHE A 199 -11.52 10.76 -1.26
CA PHE A 199 -12.01 10.05 -2.44
C PHE A 199 -12.15 10.98 -3.65
N ASP A 200 -12.82 12.11 -3.49
CA ASP A 200 -13.09 13.06 -4.58
C ASP A 200 -11.79 13.63 -5.15
N ILE A 201 -10.83 13.96 -4.28
CA ILE A 201 -9.51 14.41 -4.69
C ILE A 201 -8.75 13.30 -5.40
N PHE A 202 -8.72 12.09 -4.85
CA PHE A 202 -8.02 10.97 -5.47
C PHE A 202 -8.57 10.67 -6.87
N LYS A 203 -9.89 10.56 -7.00
CA LYS A 203 -10.57 10.36 -8.29
C LYS A 203 -10.24 11.48 -9.27
N LYS A 204 -10.31 12.74 -8.83
CA LYS A 204 -9.96 13.90 -9.65
C LYS A 204 -8.51 13.84 -10.13
N LEU A 205 -7.56 13.52 -9.25
CA LEU A 205 -6.15 13.43 -9.60
C LEU A 205 -5.89 12.30 -10.58
N TYR A 206 -6.44 11.11 -10.32
CA TYR A 206 -6.33 9.97 -11.22
C TYR A 206 -6.76 10.35 -12.65
N PHE A 207 -7.97 10.88 -12.82
CA PHE A 207 -8.45 11.29 -14.14
C PHE A 207 -7.70 12.50 -14.70
N GLN A 208 -7.27 13.45 -13.88
CA GLN A 208 -6.46 14.58 -14.34
C GLN A 208 -5.17 14.10 -15.00
N TYR A 209 -4.44 13.19 -14.35
CA TYR A 209 -3.20 12.65 -14.89
C TYR A 209 -3.43 11.70 -16.06
N PHE A 210 -4.43 10.81 -15.98
CA PHE A 210 -4.79 9.92 -17.07
C PHE A 210 -5.17 10.70 -18.33
N ASN A 211 -6.00 11.74 -18.18
CA ASN A 211 -6.48 12.55 -19.29
C ASN A 211 -5.46 13.59 -19.77
N SER A 212 -4.34 13.78 -19.07
CA SER A 212 -3.30 14.74 -19.47
C SER A 212 -2.51 14.30 -20.70
N TYR A 213 -2.50 13.00 -21.00
CA TYR A 213 -1.81 12.44 -22.16
C TYR A 213 -2.65 12.61 -23.44
N LYS A 214 -2.67 13.84 -23.97
CA LYS A 214 -3.44 14.20 -25.18
C LYS A 214 -2.76 13.86 -26.51
N LYS A 215 -1.47 13.56 -26.45
CA LYS A 215 -0.63 13.23 -27.60
C LYS A 215 0.49 12.30 -27.15
N ASP A 216 1.14 11.67 -28.11
CA ASP A 216 2.30 10.84 -27.82
C ASP A 216 3.43 11.65 -27.18
N VAL A 217 4.05 11.07 -26.16
CA VAL A 217 5.20 11.65 -25.44
C VAL A 217 6.29 10.60 -25.37
N VAL A 218 7.52 10.98 -25.71
CA VAL A 218 8.69 10.11 -25.55
C VAL A 218 9.31 10.37 -24.19
N VAL A 219 9.48 9.31 -23.40
CA VAL A 219 10.12 9.34 -22.09
C VAL A 219 11.20 8.27 -22.01
N MET A 220 12.11 8.42 -21.05
CA MET A 220 13.05 7.35 -20.72
C MET A 220 12.40 6.37 -19.74
N GLY A 221 12.39 5.09 -20.11
CA GLY A 221 11.91 3.99 -19.27
C GLY A 221 12.98 2.92 -19.06
N MET A 222 12.73 1.99 -18.12
CA MET A 222 13.67 0.90 -17.79
C MET A 222 13.04 -0.46 -18.11
N PHE A 223 13.33 -1.01 -19.30
CA PHE A 223 12.68 -2.22 -19.80
C PHE A 223 13.59 -3.14 -20.63
N PRO A 224 14.36 -4.06 -20.01
CA PRO A 224 14.92 -4.03 -18.67
C PRO A 224 16.13 -3.09 -18.56
N ASN A 225 16.59 -2.53 -19.68
CA ASN A 225 17.64 -1.52 -19.76
C ASN A 225 17.01 -0.15 -20.05
N PRO A 226 17.72 0.97 -19.83
CA PRO A 226 17.23 2.28 -20.19
C PRO A 226 16.91 2.35 -21.68
N CYS A 227 15.68 2.72 -22.04
CA CYS A 227 15.23 2.83 -23.42
C CYS A 227 14.22 3.97 -23.58
N GLU A 228 14.07 4.45 -24.82
CA GLU A 228 13.00 5.37 -25.17
C GLU A 228 11.66 4.62 -25.23
N VAL A 229 10.68 5.13 -24.49
CA VAL A 229 9.31 4.63 -24.46
C VAL A 229 8.40 5.72 -24.97
N THR A 230 7.57 5.41 -25.96
CA THR A 230 6.49 6.29 -26.41
C THR A 230 5.26 6.02 -25.55
N ILE A 231 4.89 6.96 -24.69
CA ILE A 231 3.58 6.97 -24.05
C ILE A 231 2.56 7.39 -25.11
N LEU A 232 1.53 6.58 -25.30
CA LEU A 232 0.50 6.80 -26.31
C LEU A 232 -0.63 7.62 -25.71
N GLY A 233 -0.97 8.73 -26.36
CA GLY A 233 -2.03 9.64 -25.92
C GLY A 233 -3.10 9.86 -26.97
N SER A 234 -4.30 10.24 -26.54
CA SER A 234 -5.39 10.64 -27.42
C SER A 234 -6.20 11.79 -26.82
N GLU A 235 -7.17 12.32 -27.57
CA GLU A 235 -8.14 13.30 -27.04
C GLU A 235 -8.89 12.79 -25.79
N GLU A 236 -9.00 11.48 -25.61
CA GLU A 236 -9.62 10.84 -24.44
C GLU A 236 -8.64 10.60 -23.28
N GLY A 237 -7.32 10.75 -23.51
CA GLY A 237 -6.27 10.55 -22.51
C GLY A 237 -5.32 9.41 -22.86
N LEU A 238 -4.74 8.81 -21.82
CA LEU A 238 -3.74 7.75 -21.92
C LEU A 238 -4.29 6.51 -22.65
N LYS A 239 -3.59 6.08 -23.71
CA LYS A 239 -3.90 4.86 -24.48
C LYS A 239 -2.85 3.76 -24.33
N GLY A 240 -1.79 4.00 -23.55
CA GLY A 240 -0.79 2.99 -23.23
C GLY A 240 0.64 3.45 -23.46
N PHE A 241 1.53 2.52 -23.76
CA PHE A 241 2.90 2.79 -24.14
C PHE A 241 3.42 1.79 -25.18
N ARG A 242 4.45 2.22 -25.92
CA ARG A 242 5.10 1.44 -26.97
C ARG A 242 6.60 1.65 -26.93
N ILE A 243 7.34 0.56 -27.07
CA ILE A 243 8.79 0.50 -27.22
C ILE A 243 9.06 0.00 -28.63
N LYS A 244 9.64 0.85 -29.47
CA LYS A 244 9.86 0.53 -30.88
C LYS A 244 10.94 -0.53 -31.05
N ASN A 245 10.71 -1.48 -31.96
CA ASN A 245 11.70 -2.52 -32.32
C ASN A 245 12.33 -3.21 -31.10
N ALA A 246 11.52 -3.50 -30.08
CA ALA A 246 12.01 -4.04 -28.81
C ALA A 246 12.25 -5.55 -28.85
N VAL A 247 11.58 -6.29 -29.75
CA VAL A 247 11.67 -7.75 -29.81
C VAL A 247 11.92 -8.21 -31.24
N ASN A 248 12.84 -9.17 -31.41
CA ASN A 248 13.13 -9.80 -32.70
C ASN A 248 12.47 -11.18 -32.76
N PHE A 249 11.54 -11.36 -33.70
CA PHE A 249 10.96 -12.67 -34.03
C PHE A 249 11.36 -13.06 -35.44
N PHE A 250 12.06 -14.19 -35.57
CA PHE A 250 12.45 -14.74 -36.87
C PHE A 250 13.19 -13.74 -37.79
N GLY A 251 14.05 -12.89 -37.22
CA GLY A 251 14.81 -11.89 -37.96
C GLY A 251 14.07 -10.58 -38.23
N LYS A 252 12.81 -10.44 -37.78
CA LYS A 252 12.02 -9.20 -37.90
C LYS A 252 11.87 -8.54 -36.54
N TRP A 253 12.10 -7.23 -36.50
CA TRP A 253 11.90 -6.43 -35.30
C TRP A 253 10.43 -6.01 -35.18
N HIS A 254 9.92 -6.09 -33.96
CA HIS A 254 8.55 -5.77 -33.60
C HIS A 254 8.54 -4.85 -32.38
N ASP A 255 7.51 -4.00 -32.33
CA ASP A 255 7.26 -3.15 -31.18
C ASP A 255 6.73 -3.99 -30.01
N SER A 256 7.05 -3.56 -28.79
CA SER A 256 6.56 -4.16 -27.54
C SER A 256 5.88 -3.10 -26.69
N GLY A 257 4.86 -3.48 -25.92
CA GLY A 257 4.21 -2.56 -25.00
C GLY A 257 2.80 -2.97 -24.64
N ILE A 258 2.11 -2.07 -23.95
CA ILE A 258 0.72 -2.25 -23.55
C ILE A 258 -0.06 -1.09 -24.11
N TRP A 259 -1.07 -1.35 -24.93
CA TRP A 259 -1.94 -0.29 -25.42
C TRP A 259 -3.37 -0.76 -25.59
N PHE A 260 -4.28 0.22 -25.60
CA PHE A 260 -5.69 -0.02 -25.77
C PHE A 260 -5.99 -0.34 -27.24
N ASP A 261 -6.62 -1.49 -27.46
CA ASP A 261 -7.16 -1.91 -28.74
C ASP A 261 -8.57 -1.33 -28.87
N GLU A 262 -8.73 -0.31 -29.70
CA GLU A 262 -10.02 0.37 -29.90
C GLU A 262 -11.02 -0.47 -30.70
N GLU A 263 -10.53 -1.36 -31.58
CA GLU A 263 -11.39 -2.23 -32.37
C GLU A 263 -12.09 -3.26 -31.45
N ASN A 264 -11.34 -3.78 -30.48
CA ASN A 264 -11.84 -4.83 -29.60
C ASN A 264 -12.22 -4.34 -28.18
N GLY A 265 -11.92 -3.09 -27.83
CA GLY A 265 -12.30 -2.47 -26.57
C GLY A 265 -11.55 -2.98 -25.33
N PHE A 266 -10.30 -3.43 -25.49
CA PHE A 266 -9.51 -3.99 -24.37
C PHE A 266 -8.06 -3.52 -24.34
N TRP A 267 -7.43 -3.59 -23.16
CA TRP A 267 -6.00 -3.43 -23.04
C TRP A 267 -5.28 -4.68 -23.54
N ALA A 268 -4.33 -4.50 -24.45
CA ALA A 268 -3.57 -5.59 -25.04
C ALA A 268 -2.09 -5.46 -24.71
N GLY A 269 -1.49 -6.57 -24.28
CA GLY A 269 -0.04 -6.70 -24.18
C GLY A 269 0.51 -7.19 -25.52
N HIS A 270 1.40 -6.43 -26.14
CA HIS A 270 1.96 -6.73 -27.45
C HIS A 270 3.43 -7.10 -27.32
N ASN A 271 3.77 -8.32 -27.77
CA ASN A 271 5.14 -8.80 -27.86
C ASN A 271 5.96 -8.56 -26.58
N ILE A 272 5.32 -8.68 -25.42
CA ILE A 272 6.01 -8.54 -24.13
C ILE A 272 6.66 -9.89 -23.84
N ASN A 273 7.91 -10.05 -24.27
CA ASN A 273 8.71 -11.22 -23.90
C ASN A 273 9.57 -10.86 -22.69
N MET A 274 9.04 -11.11 -21.50
CA MET A 274 9.77 -10.89 -20.24
C MET A 274 10.60 -12.13 -19.93
N ASN A 275 11.82 -12.19 -20.45
CA ASN A 275 12.84 -13.05 -19.87
C ASN A 275 13.45 -12.30 -18.66
N LEU A 276 12.61 -12.07 -17.63
CA LEU A 276 13.00 -11.34 -16.42
C LEU A 276 13.36 -12.33 -15.32
N ALA A 277 14.15 -11.86 -14.35
CA ALA A 277 14.15 -12.45 -13.01
C ALA A 277 12.69 -12.59 -12.54
N ARG A 278 12.39 -13.60 -11.72
CA ARG A 278 11.01 -13.80 -11.23
C ARG A 278 10.55 -12.50 -10.57
N ILE A 279 9.29 -12.12 -10.71
CA ILE A 279 8.77 -10.84 -10.18
C ILE A 279 9.07 -10.72 -8.68
N GLU A 280 9.03 -11.84 -7.98
CA GLU A 280 9.43 -12.04 -6.60
C GLU A 280 10.89 -11.66 -6.34
N ASP A 281 11.81 -11.98 -7.26
CA ASP A 281 13.24 -11.65 -7.13
C ASP A 281 13.44 -10.12 -7.12
N ILE A 282 12.75 -9.42 -8.03
CA ILE A 282 12.82 -7.96 -8.15
C ILE A 282 12.19 -7.30 -6.92
N GLU A 283 10.99 -7.74 -6.54
CA GLU A 283 10.25 -7.17 -5.40
C GLU A 283 11.04 -7.32 -4.10
N ILE A 284 11.59 -8.51 -3.84
CA ILE A 284 12.36 -8.80 -2.62
C ILE A 284 13.67 -8.03 -2.61
N ASP A 285 14.39 -7.94 -3.73
CA ASP A 285 15.61 -7.15 -3.80
C ASP A 285 15.33 -5.66 -3.53
N GLU A 286 14.31 -5.09 -4.16
CA GLU A 286 13.92 -3.69 -3.94
C GLU A 286 13.48 -3.44 -2.48
N GLN A 287 12.68 -4.35 -1.89
CA GLN A 287 12.26 -4.25 -0.49
C GLN A 287 13.44 -4.37 0.48
N LEU A 288 14.38 -5.30 0.25
CA LEU A 288 15.60 -5.39 1.04
C LEU A 288 16.44 -4.11 0.92
N ARG A 289 16.62 -3.56 -0.29
CA ARG A 289 17.35 -2.30 -0.50
C ARG A 289 16.67 -1.13 0.22
N ARG A 290 15.34 -1.08 0.24
CA ARG A 290 14.57 -0.08 1.00
C ARG A 290 14.88 -0.15 2.50
N TYR A 291 14.91 -1.34 3.09
CA TYR A 291 15.23 -1.45 4.51
C TYR A 291 16.72 -1.26 4.82
N GLU A 292 17.61 -1.58 3.88
CA GLU A 292 19.04 -1.33 4.01
C GLU A 292 19.35 0.16 4.10
N SER A 293 18.68 1.00 3.30
CA SER A 293 18.88 2.45 3.28
C SER A 293 18.33 3.18 4.51
N LYS A 294 17.45 2.53 5.29
CA LYS A 294 16.76 3.15 6.44
C LYS A 294 17.52 2.96 7.74
N ALA A 295 17.53 3.97 8.60
CA ALA A 295 18.10 3.82 9.94
C ALA A 295 17.27 2.88 10.84
N ASN A 296 15.93 2.98 10.77
CA ASN A 296 14.99 2.17 11.54
C ASN A 296 13.66 1.99 10.76
N ILE A 297 12.82 1.10 11.25
CA ILE A 297 11.40 0.99 10.92
C ILE A 297 10.63 2.05 11.72
N THR A 298 9.75 2.81 11.07
CA THR A 298 9.18 4.03 11.65
C THR A 298 7.77 3.84 12.19
N LYS A 299 6.88 3.19 11.43
CA LYS A 299 5.47 3.01 11.75
C LYS A 299 5.13 1.57 12.06
N ASN A 300 5.46 0.64 11.17
CA ASN A 300 5.03 -0.75 11.30
C ASN A 300 6.07 -1.75 10.76
N ASP A 301 6.33 -2.82 11.51
CA ASP A 301 7.26 -3.88 11.16
C ASP A 301 6.62 -5.09 10.47
N ILE A 302 5.28 -5.15 10.34
CA ILE A 302 4.57 -6.29 9.73
C ILE A 302 5.03 -6.50 8.27
N GLU A 303 5.19 -5.44 7.48
CA GLU A 303 5.69 -5.58 6.09
C GLU A 303 7.12 -6.13 6.05
N PHE A 304 7.98 -5.66 6.97
CA PHE A 304 9.34 -6.16 7.10
C PHE A 304 9.38 -7.64 7.50
N PHE A 305 8.57 -8.06 8.46
CA PHE A 305 8.49 -9.47 8.86
C PHE A 305 7.87 -10.35 7.76
N ASN A 306 6.94 -9.82 6.96
CA ASN A 306 6.45 -10.51 5.76
C ASN A 306 7.57 -10.69 4.73
N LEU A 307 8.37 -9.65 4.47
CA LEU A 307 9.57 -9.75 3.61
C LEU A 307 10.54 -10.84 4.13
N VAL A 308 10.80 -10.87 5.44
CA VAL A 308 11.67 -11.88 6.05
C VAL A 308 11.10 -13.29 5.84
N ASP A 309 9.79 -13.48 5.98
CA ASP A 309 9.15 -14.77 5.71
C ASP A 309 9.23 -15.15 4.21
N LYS A 310 9.05 -14.19 3.28
CA LYS A 310 9.27 -14.41 1.82
C LYS A 310 10.70 -14.88 1.54
N VAL A 311 11.69 -14.23 2.12
CA VAL A 311 13.12 -14.56 1.99
C VAL A 311 13.40 -15.97 2.52
N LYS A 312 12.84 -16.32 3.69
CA LYS A 312 12.98 -17.65 4.29
C LYS A 312 12.40 -18.74 3.38
N GLU A 313 11.21 -18.53 2.83
CA GLU A 313 10.55 -19.51 1.94
C GLU A 313 11.34 -19.77 0.65
N ARG A 314 11.98 -18.74 0.09
CA ARG A 314 12.80 -18.86 -1.12
C ARG A 314 14.15 -19.52 -0.87
N ASN A 315 14.63 -19.46 0.37
CA ASN A 315 15.87 -20.07 0.81
C ASN A 315 17.10 -19.65 -0.02
N ASN A 316 17.14 -18.38 -0.46
CA ASN A 316 18.29 -17.82 -1.18
C ASN A 316 19.34 -17.33 -0.15
N PRO A 317 20.59 -17.86 -0.17
CA PRO A 317 21.60 -17.50 0.83
C PRO A 317 21.94 -16.01 0.91
N GLN A 318 21.93 -15.28 -0.22
CA GLN A 318 22.22 -13.85 -0.22
C GLN A 318 21.08 -13.03 0.37
N GLU A 319 19.83 -13.38 0.03
CA GLU A 319 18.65 -12.75 0.59
C GLU A 319 18.57 -13.00 2.11
N ILE A 320 18.80 -14.25 2.55
CA ILE A 320 18.81 -14.60 3.98
C ILE A 320 19.88 -13.81 4.73
N ARG A 321 21.09 -13.71 4.17
CA ARG A 321 22.17 -12.92 4.77
C ARG A 321 21.74 -11.47 4.98
N ARG A 322 21.19 -10.82 3.96
CA ARG A 322 20.71 -9.43 4.02
C ARG A 322 19.57 -9.26 5.03
N ALA A 323 18.57 -10.12 4.99
CA ALA A 323 17.44 -10.12 5.93
C ALA A 323 17.90 -10.32 7.38
N THR A 324 18.87 -11.22 7.62
CA THR A 324 19.45 -11.43 8.96
C THR A 324 20.14 -10.17 9.46
N LEU A 325 20.97 -9.52 8.63
CA LEU A 325 21.64 -8.27 9.02
C LEU A 325 20.63 -7.16 9.34
N LEU A 326 19.53 -7.06 8.60
CA LEU A 326 18.46 -6.10 8.87
C LEU A 326 17.73 -6.40 10.17
N LEU A 327 17.43 -7.66 10.47
CA LEU A 327 16.82 -8.07 11.73
C LEU A 327 17.71 -7.68 12.92
N LEU A 328 19.01 -7.95 12.83
CA LEU A 328 19.98 -7.57 13.85
C LEU A 328 20.04 -6.04 14.02
N LYS A 329 20.20 -5.31 12.91
CA LYS A 329 20.21 -3.84 12.89
C LYS A 329 18.98 -3.25 13.58
N PHE A 330 17.77 -3.70 13.24
CA PHE A 330 16.54 -3.15 13.81
C PHE A 330 16.27 -3.62 15.25
N GLY A 331 16.78 -4.79 15.63
CA GLY A 331 16.82 -5.24 17.02
C GLY A 331 17.74 -4.36 17.87
N ASP A 332 18.95 -4.08 17.37
CA ASP A 332 19.96 -3.25 18.04
C ASP A 332 19.44 -1.82 18.25
N VAL A 333 18.83 -1.21 17.24
CA VAL A 333 18.20 0.13 17.39
C VAL A 333 17.15 0.17 18.51
N ARG A 334 16.38 -0.91 18.69
CA ARG A 334 15.38 -0.99 19.78
C ARG A 334 16.02 -1.25 21.13
N LYS A 335 17.12 -2.02 21.16
CA LYS A 335 17.92 -2.25 22.35
C LYS A 335 18.59 -0.96 22.82
N ASP A 336 19.18 -0.19 21.92
CA ASP A 336 19.78 1.11 22.23
C ASP A 336 18.74 2.06 22.85
N LYS A 337 17.51 2.05 22.33
CA LYS A 337 16.39 2.80 22.91
C LYS A 337 15.99 2.30 24.31
N MET A 338 16.01 0.99 24.55
CA MET A 338 15.76 0.40 25.87
C MET A 338 16.84 0.81 26.87
N ASP A 339 18.11 0.79 26.44
CA ASP A 339 19.26 1.12 27.28
C ASP A 339 19.25 2.61 27.65
N ALA A 340 18.80 3.47 26.74
CA ALA A 340 18.60 4.90 26.95
C ALA A 340 17.30 5.28 27.68
N GLU A 341 16.35 4.35 27.86
CA GLU A 341 15.09 4.62 28.56
C GLU A 341 15.32 4.68 30.08
N GLU A 342 14.95 5.82 30.67
CA GLU A 342 15.06 6.07 32.11
C GLU A 342 13.83 5.56 32.88
N ASN A 343 12.68 5.43 32.22
CA ASN A 343 11.47 4.93 32.84
C ASN A 343 11.47 3.39 32.92
N GLU A 344 11.69 2.87 34.13
CA GLU A 344 11.69 1.43 34.43
C GLU A 344 10.45 0.67 33.95
N TYR A 345 9.26 1.29 34.01
CA TYR A 345 8.03 0.64 33.53
C TYR A 345 8.03 0.50 32.01
N LYS A 346 8.48 1.52 31.28
CA LYS A 346 8.61 1.45 29.82
C LYS A 346 9.69 0.45 29.44
N LYS A 347 10.84 0.47 30.14
CA LYS A 347 11.98 -0.43 29.92
C LYS A 347 11.58 -1.90 29.96
N ARG A 348 10.70 -2.30 30.89
CA ARG A 348 10.15 -3.67 30.99
C ARG A 348 9.32 -4.12 29.79
N SER A 349 8.82 -3.20 28.97
CA SER A 349 8.04 -3.55 27.77
C SER A 349 8.92 -3.84 26.54
N PHE A 350 10.14 -3.28 26.49
CA PHE A 350 11.06 -3.41 25.37
C PHE A 350 11.46 -4.85 25.02
N PRO A 351 11.73 -5.77 25.97
CA PRO A 351 12.06 -7.15 25.63
C PRO A 351 11.04 -7.82 24.70
N LYS A 352 9.74 -7.54 24.88
CA LYS A 352 8.66 -8.09 24.03
C LYS A 352 8.76 -7.60 22.58
N ILE A 353 9.30 -6.41 22.37
CA ILE A 353 9.43 -5.76 21.05
C ILE A 353 10.77 -6.12 20.39
N ILE A 354 11.84 -6.30 21.19
CA ILE A 354 13.18 -6.60 20.70
C ILE A 354 13.34 -8.09 20.33
N LEU A 355 12.88 -8.99 21.21
CA LEU A 355 13.09 -10.43 21.07
C LEU A 355 12.64 -11.02 19.72
N PRO A 356 11.50 -10.60 19.11
CA PRO A 356 11.09 -11.08 17.80
C PRO A 356 12.17 -10.92 16.73
N TYR A 357 12.93 -9.81 16.74
CA TYR A 357 13.99 -9.55 15.77
C TYR A 357 15.15 -10.54 15.90
N TYR A 358 15.73 -10.65 17.09
CA TYR A 358 16.87 -11.55 17.32
C TYR A 358 16.49 -13.02 17.16
N ARG A 359 15.33 -13.44 17.66
CA ARG A 359 14.85 -14.82 17.49
C ARG A 359 14.70 -15.16 16.01
N LYS A 360 14.11 -14.27 15.22
CA LYS A 360 13.95 -14.48 13.79
C LYS A 360 15.29 -14.46 13.04
N ALA A 361 16.24 -13.60 13.45
CA ALA A 361 17.59 -13.57 12.90
C ALA A 361 18.32 -14.90 13.12
N ILE A 362 18.20 -15.49 14.32
CA ILE A 362 18.76 -16.80 14.62
C ILE A 362 18.06 -17.89 13.82
N GLU A 363 16.72 -17.88 13.77
CA GLU A 363 15.90 -18.84 13.02
C GLU A 363 16.33 -18.97 11.56
N ILE A 364 16.50 -17.84 10.86
CA ILE A 364 16.83 -17.85 9.44
C ILE A 364 18.34 -17.86 9.17
N GLY A 365 19.15 -17.28 10.06
CA GLY A 365 20.58 -17.02 9.81
C GLY A 365 21.53 -18.09 10.35
N ALA A 366 21.08 -19.03 11.18
CA ALA A 366 21.95 -19.97 11.90
C ALA A 366 22.86 -20.84 11.02
N HIS A 367 22.46 -21.11 9.78
CA HIS A 367 23.24 -21.91 8.84
C HIS A 367 24.25 -21.07 8.04
N ILE A 368 24.15 -19.74 8.07
CA ILE A 368 25.01 -18.81 7.31
C ILE A 368 26.02 -18.12 8.23
N PHE A 369 25.61 -17.71 9.44
CA PHE A 369 26.45 -16.99 10.38
C PHE A 369 27.01 -17.92 11.46
N LYS A 370 28.33 -18.01 11.56
CA LYS A 370 29.01 -18.78 12.62
C LYS A 370 29.02 -18.05 13.96
N ASP A 371 28.96 -16.73 13.97
CA ASP A 371 29.12 -15.89 15.16
C ASP A 371 27.80 -15.43 15.79
N LEU A 372 26.76 -16.27 15.76
CA LEU A 372 25.48 -15.94 16.41
C LEU A 372 25.52 -16.05 17.94
N GLU A 373 26.62 -16.51 18.53
CA GLU A 373 26.74 -16.73 19.98
C GLU A 373 26.56 -15.45 20.81
N GLN A 374 27.02 -14.30 20.31
CA GLN A 374 26.82 -13.01 20.98
C GLN A 374 25.33 -12.61 21.01
N PHE A 375 24.58 -12.92 19.96
CA PHE A 375 23.15 -12.65 19.89
C PHE A 375 22.34 -13.63 20.74
N LYS A 376 22.75 -14.91 20.81
CA LYS A 376 22.13 -15.88 21.74
C LYS A 376 22.25 -15.44 23.19
N LYS A 377 23.39 -14.87 23.59
CA LYS A 377 23.57 -14.27 24.93
C LYS A 377 22.60 -13.10 25.15
N THR A 378 22.51 -12.18 24.19
CA THR A 378 21.57 -11.06 24.26
C THR A 378 20.12 -11.52 24.38
N VAL A 379 19.72 -12.55 23.63
CA VAL A 379 18.38 -13.16 23.76
C VAL A 379 18.16 -13.71 25.17
N ALA A 380 19.10 -14.47 25.71
CA ALA A 380 19.00 -15.03 27.06
C ALA A 380 18.95 -13.95 28.15
N GLU A 381 19.60 -12.80 27.95
CA GLU A 381 19.53 -11.65 28.86
C GLU A 381 18.16 -10.97 28.81
N LEU A 382 17.61 -10.74 27.61
CA LEU A 382 16.30 -10.14 27.42
C LEU A 382 15.16 -11.04 27.94
N GLU A 383 15.30 -12.36 27.79
CA GLU A 383 14.34 -13.34 28.30
C GLU A 383 14.24 -13.37 29.83
N LYS A 384 15.33 -13.04 30.54
CA LYS A 384 15.32 -12.92 32.01
C LYS A 384 14.58 -11.67 32.51
N GLN A 385 14.28 -10.74 31.61
CA GLN A 385 13.61 -9.47 31.92
C GLN A 385 12.11 -9.47 31.55
N LEU A 386 11.63 -10.55 30.92
CA LEU A 386 10.20 -10.84 30.73
C LEU A 386 9.59 -11.39 32.02
#